data_AF-A0A0G4LBZ0-F1
#
_entry.id   AF-A0A0G4LBZ0-F1
#
_cell.length_a   1.000
_cell.length_b   1.000
_cell.length_c   1.000
_cell.angle_alpha   90.00
_cell.angle_beta   90.00
_cell.angle_gamma   90.00
#
_symmetry.space_group_name_H-M   'P 1'
#
loop_
_entity.id
_entity.type
_entity.pdbx_description
1 polymer ?
#
loop_
_entity_poly.entity_id
_entity_poly.type
_entity_poly.pdbx_seq_one_letter_code
_entity_poly.pdbx_strand_id
1 'polypeptide(L)'
;MVCEHGSPTEFHILDKRDGKHIATYQVNNFCFFHIGNAYDYIDPKTGDVNVHVDIVSYRDEHYPYMDHSLLSPLDPKKPLQNGTPVRYQMDSMNKANPTKLYRGSVAPAILGLPCELPRVSKPASMDPDYRYTYAMSGIGASSSGMEAFSIGRFGNGWVTVHPTIYGSLIKSDWNTGLFKLWTPSNGESCPVGA
;
A
#
# COMPACT_ATOMS: atom_id res chain seq x y z
N MET A 1 -12.50 -5.16 15.47
CA MET A 1 -12.47 -4.10 14.45
C MET A 1 -13.59 -4.41 13.46
N VAL A 2 -14.56 -3.52 13.31
CA VAL A 2 -15.63 -3.66 12.30
C VAL A 2 -15.11 -3.00 11.03
N CYS A 3 -15.20 -3.71 9.90
CA CYS A 3 -14.77 -3.14 8.62
C CYS A 3 -15.98 -2.58 7.87
N GLU A 4 -15.92 -1.28 7.55
CA GLU A 4 -17.02 -0.59 6.90
C GLU A 4 -16.80 -0.50 5.39
N HIS A 5 -17.27 -1.52 4.67
CA HIS A 5 -17.08 -1.64 3.22
C HIS A 5 -17.76 -0.53 2.40
N GLY A 6 -18.80 0.12 2.94
CA GLY A 6 -19.55 1.18 2.28
C GLY A 6 -19.08 2.60 2.61
N SER A 7 -18.21 2.76 3.61
CA SER A 7 -17.78 4.07 4.09
C SER A 7 -16.60 4.57 3.28
N PRO A 8 -16.56 5.85 2.87
CA PRO A 8 -15.41 6.41 2.17
C PRO A 8 -14.17 6.45 3.09
N THR A 9 -13.00 6.60 2.48
CA THR A 9 -11.77 6.87 3.23
C THR A 9 -11.51 8.38 3.22
N GLU A 10 -11.20 8.92 4.40
CA GLU A 10 -10.90 10.34 4.60
C GLU A 10 -9.41 10.56 4.88
N PHE A 11 -8.85 11.59 4.26
CA PHE A 11 -7.53 12.14 4.56
C PHE A 11 -7.72 13.45 5.33
N HIS A 12 -7.32 13.46 6.61
CA HIS A 12 -7.28 14.67 7.42
C HIS A 12 -5.89 15.28 7.34
N ILE A 13 -5.81 16.50 6.82
CA ILE A 13 -4.54 17.20 6.63
C ILE A 13 -4.35 18.20 7.77
N LEU A 14 -3.18 18.12 8.40
CA LEU A 14 -2.81 18.88 9.59
C LEU A 14 -1.52 19.66 9.29
N ASP A 15 -1.40 20.89 9.81
CA ASP A 15 -0.13 21.61 9.78
C ASP A 15 0.86 20.91 10.72
N LYS A 16 2.04 20.57 10.20
CA LYS A 16 3.04 19.81 10.94
C LYS A 16 3.61 20.57 12.15
N ARG A 17 3.55 21.90 12.15
CA ARG A 17 4.16 22.76 13.18
C ARG A 17 3.30 22.87 14.43
N ASP A 18 1.98 23.00 14.25
CA ASP A 18 1.04 23.25 15.35
C ASP A 18 -0.07 22.21 15.47
N GLY A 19 -0.14 21.24 14.54
CA GLY A 19 -1.16 20.19 14.51
C GLY A 19 -2.56 20.68 14.12
N LYS A 20 -2.70 21.92 13.63
CA LYS A 20 -4.01 22.47 13.28
C LYS A 20 -4.57 21.80 12.04
N HIS A 21 -5.86 21.46 12.09
CA HIS A 21 -6.58 20.92 10.93
C HIS A 21 -6.69 21.97 9.82
N ILE A 22 -6.28 21.59 8.61
CA ILE A 22 -6.31 22.43 7.40
C ILE A 22 -7.51 22.04 6.54
N ALA A 23 -7.71 20.76 6.27
CA ALA A 23 -8.79 20.25 5.44
C ALA A 23 -8.96 18.74 5.53
N THR A 24 -10.19 18.28 5.23
CA THR A 24 -10.50 16.87 5.03
C THR A 24 -10.78 16.60 3.55
N TYR A 25 -10.17 15.55 3.00
CA TYR A 25 -10.44 15.06 1.65
C TYR A 25 -11.01 13.65 1.70
N GLN A 26 -12.00 13.39 0.86
CA GLN A 26 -12.67 12.11 0.77
C GLN A 26 -12.32 11.42 -0.55
N VAL A 27 -12.06 10.12 -0.48
CA VAL A 27 -11.93 9.22 -1.64
C VAL A 27 -12.78 7.97 -1.46
N ASN A 28 -12.94 7.20 -2.54
CA ASN A 28 -13.61 5.90 -2.47
C ASN A 28 -12.91 5.00 -1.44
N ASN A 29 -13.68 4.10 -0.80
CA ASN A 29 -13.15 3.16 0.18
C ASN A 29 -11.95 2.40 -0.38
N PHE A 30 -10.91 2.29 0.42
CA PHE A 30 -9.80 1.39 0.20
C PHE A 30 -9.21 0.97 1.55
N CYS A 31 -8.47 -0.14 1.53
CA CYS A 31 -7.60 -0.51 2.63
C CYS A 31 -6.14 -0.28 2.23
N PHE A 32 -5.30 -0.02 3.22
CA PHE A 32 -3.87 0.10 3.07
C PHE A 32 -3.16 -0.36 4.34
N PHE A 33 -1.90 -0.75 4.21
CA PHE A 33 -1.04 -1.08 5.35
C PHE A 33 0.13 -0.12 5.44
N HIS A 34 0.86 0.06 4.34
CA HIS A 34 2.03 0.93 4.32
C HIS A 34 1.92 2.04 3.29
N ILE A 35 2.47 3.17 3.69
CA ILE A 35 2.68 4.34 2.84
C ILE A 35 4.11 4.24 2.31
N GLY A 36 4.27 4.45 1.00
CA GLY A 36 5.58 4.53 0.36
C GLY A 36 6.24 5.88 0.58
N ASN A 37 5.52 6.97 0.32
CA ASN A 37 5.98 8.33 0.59
C ASN A 37 4.79 9.29 0.72
N ALA A 38 4.99 10.46 1.32
CA ALA A 38 4.01 11.53 1.34
C ALA A 38 4.71 12.88 1.42
N TYR A 39 4.26 13.85 0.62
CA TYR A 39 4.94 15.15 0.49
C TYR A 39 4.01 16.23 -0.05
N ASP A 40 4.42 17.48 0.16
CA ASP A 40 3.80 18.65 -0.45
C ASP A 40 4.33 18.80 -1.88
N TYR A 41 3.43 19.00 -2.84
CA TYR A 41 3.73 19.21 -4.25
C TYR A 41 3.19 20.56 -4.70
N ILE A 42 4.06 21.42 -5.22
CA ILE A 42 3.64 22.70 -5.79
C ILE A 42 3.33 22.46 -7.27
N ASP A 43 2.07 22.61 -7.66
CA ASP A 43 1.69 22.50 -9.07
C ASP A 43 2.33 23.64 -9.88
N PRO A 44 3.24 23.36 -10.82
CA PRO A 44 3.94 24.39 -11.58
C PRO A 44 3.01 25.21 -12.50
N LYS A 45 1.79 24.71 -12.80
CA LYS A 45 0.82 25.41 -13.65
C LYS A 45 -0.02 26.42 -12.88
N THR A 46 -0.42 26.07 -11.66
CA THR A 46 -1.36 26.86 -10.85
C THR A 46 -0.70 27.58 -9.68
N GLY A 47 0.48 27.13 -9.25
CA GLY A 47 1.16 27.57 -8.04
C GLY A 47 0.52 27.05 -6.75
N ASP A 48 -0.47 26.16 -6.85
CA ASP A 48 -1.17 25.62 -5.69
C ASP A 48 -0.38 24.51 -5.01
N VAL A 49 -0.53 24.43 -3.68
CA VAL A 49 0.08 23.40 -2.87
C VAL A 49 -0.88 22.23 -2.79
N ASN A 50 -0.47 21.11 -3.36
CA ASN A 50 -1.17 19.84 -3.25
C ASN A 50 -0.43 18.95 -2.25
N VAL A 51 -1.11 17.96 -1.69
CA VAL A 51 -0.46 16.88 -0.94
C VAL A 51 -0.59 15.60 -1.74
N HIS A 52 0.52 14.94 -1.99
CA HIS A 52 0.56 13.61 -2.57
C HIS A 52 0.85 12.58 -1.49
N VAL A 53 0.07 11.50 -1.47
CA VAL A 53 0.29 10.34 -0.60
C VAL A 53 0.34 9.10 -1.47
N ASP A 54 1.51 8.49 -1.49
CA ASP A 54 1.84 7.34 -2.30
C ASP A 54 1.67 6.08 -1.45
N ILE A 55 0.62 5.30 -1.73
CA ILE A 55 0.11 4.24 -0.86
C ILE A 55 -0.05 2.94 -1.65
N VAL A 56 0.24 1.81 -1.00
CA VAL A 56 -0.21 0.52 -1.52
C VAL A 56 -1.68 0.33 -1.16
N SER A 57 -2.54 0.47 -2.17
CA SER A 57 -4.00 0.45 -2.02
C SER A 57 -4.59 -0.90 -2.42
N TYR A 58 -5.54 -1.36 -1.62
CA TYR A 58 -6.32 -2.57 -1.83
C TYR A 58 -7.77 -2.16 -2.09
N ARG A 59 -8.25 -2.40 -3.31
CA ARG A 59 -9.58 -1.96 -3.79
C ARG A 59 -10.64 -3.08 -3.79
N ASP A 60 -10.35 -4.23 -3.22
CA ASP A 60 -11.16 -5.44 -3.39
C ASP A 60 -12.22 -5.65 -2.28
N GLU A 61 -13.25 -6.45 -2.57
CA GLU A 61 -14.30 -6.87 -1.60
C GLU A 61 -13.72 -7.66 -0.40
N HIS A 62 -12.45 -8.06 -0.51
CA HIS A 62 -11.73 -8.90 0.43
C HIS A 62 -10.46 -8.19 0.91
N TYR A 63 -10.43 -7.77 2.18
CA TYR A 63 -9.23 -7.23 2.80
C TYR A 63 -8.18 -8.32 2.99
N PRO A 64 -6.93 -8.10 2.54
CA PRO A 64 -5.87 -9.03 2.83
C PRO A 64 -5.48 -8.88 4.30
N TYR A 65 -5.66 -9.93 5.09
CA TYR A 65 -5.18 -9.92 6.47
C TYR A 65 -3.73 -10.40 6.50
N MET A 66 -2.93 -9.79 7.39
CA MET A 66 -1.67 -10.40 7.80
C MET A 66 -1.95 -11.76 8.43
N ASP A 67 -1.09 -12.71 8.09
CA ASP A 67 -0.94 -13.99 8.78
C ASP A 67 -1.10 -13.81 10.29
N HIS A 68 -1.89 -14.71 10.89
CA HIS A 68 -2.16 -14.82 12.33
C HIS A 68 -3.29 -13.96 12.91
N SER A 69 -4.48 -13.97 12.28
CA SER A 69 -5.69 -14.08 13.11
C SER A 69 -5.80 -15.52 13.61
N LEU A 70 -5.19 -15.80 14.77
CA LEU A 70 -5.49 -17.02 15.56
C LEU A 70 -6.99 -17.10 15.96
N LEU A 71 -7.78 -16.07 15.63
CA LEU A 71 -9.20 -15.94 15.96
C LEU A 71 -10.14 -16.41 14.84
N SER A 72 -9.63 -16.85 13.67
CA SER A 72 -10.49 -17.45 12.64
C SER A 72 -9.86 -18.68 11.97
N PRO A 73 -9.75 -19.82 12.69
CA PRO A 73 -9.29 -21.09 12.13
C PRO A 73 -10.26 -21.71 11.08
N LEU A 74 -11.39 -21.07 10.79
CA LEU A 74 -12.45 -21.60 9.91
C LEU A 74 -12.28 -21.21 8.45
N ASP A 75 -11.60 -20.10 8.15
CA ASP A 75 -11.45 -19.59 6.77
C ASP A 75 -10.16 -18.76 6.60
N PRO A 76 -9.01 -19.40 6.27
CA PRO A 76 -7.77 -18.67 6.02
C PRO A 76 -7.91 -17.90 4.71
N LYS A 77 -8.15 -16.59 4.81
CA LYS A 77 -8.18 -15.69 3.66
C LYS A 77 -6.77 -15.51 3.09
N LYS A 78 -6.71 -15.24 1.78
CA LYS A 78 -5.46 -15.11 1.02
C LYS A 78 -4.59 -13.97 1.58
N PRO A 79 -3.25 -14.14 1.62
CA PRO A 79 -2.32 -13.09 2.08
C PRO A 79 -2.39 -11.85 1.17
N LEU A 80 -1.72 -10.74 1.56
CA LEU A 80 -1.55 -9.41 0.92
C LEU A 80 -1.38 -9.38 -0.63
N GLN A 81 -2.31 -9.97 -1.35
CA GLN A 81 -2.37 -10.09 -2.79
C GLN A 81 -3.04 -8.83 -3.36
N ASN A 82 -2.66 -8.47 -4.59
CA ASN A 82 -3.26 -7.38 -5.36
C ASN A 82 -3.05 -5.96 -4.79
N GLY A 83 -2.13 -5.78 -3.83
CA GLY A 83 -1.72 -4.46 -3.37
C GLY A 83 -1.17 -3.64 -4.53
N THR A 84 -1.84 -2.54 -4.86
CA THR A 84 -1.50 -1.71 -6.02
C THR A 84 -1.01 -0.35 -5.53
N PRO A 85 0.24 0.02 -5.84
CA PRO A 85 0.75 1.36 -5.58
C PRO A 85 -0.07 2.39 -6.34
N VAL A 86 -0.58 3.37 -5.62
CA VAL A 86 -1.34 4.50 -6.18
C VAL A 86 -0.93 5.78 -5.49
N ARG A 87 -1.10 6.90 -6.20
CA ARG A 87 -0.94 8.24 -5.67
C ARG A 87 -2.31 8.83 -5.38
N TYR A 88 -2.58 9.10 -4.12
CA TYR A 88 -3.68 9.95 -3.72
C TYR A 88 -3.23 11.41 -3.75
N GLN A 89 -4.05 12.28 -4.33
CA GLN A 89 -3.75 13.70 -4.48
C GLN A 89 -4.87 14.54 -3.88
N MET A 90 -4.48 15.43 -2.98
CA MET A 90 -5.34 16.41 -2.32
C MET A 90 -4.96 17.80 -2.83
N ASP A 91 -5.83 18.39 -3.64
CA ASP A 91 -5.53 19.60 -4.40
C ASP A 91 -5.77 20.88 -3.60
N SER A 92 -4.92 21.89 -3.85
CA SER A 92 -5.12 23.29 -3.41
C SER A 92 -5.27 23.46 -1.89
N MET A 93 -4.45 22.75 -1.11
CA MET A 93 -4.40 22.80 0.35
C MET A 93 -4.23 24.21 0.91
N ASN A 94 -3.42 25.03 0.24
CA ASN A 94 -3.16 26.44 0.58
C ASN A 94 -4.41 27.32 0.52
N LYS A 95 -5.48 26.87 -0.16
CA LYS A 95 -6.75 27.59 -0.33
C LYS A 95 -7.92 26.87 0.37
N ALA A 96 -7.63 25.79 1.10
CA ALA A 96 -8.66 24.95 1.68
C ALA A 96 -9.31 25.59 2.92
N ASN A 97 -10.56 25.24 3.16
CA ASN A 97 -11.33 25.64 4.33
C ASN A 97 -11.58 24.40 5.22
N PRO A 98 -11.12 24.40 6.49
CA PRO A 98 -11.20 23.24 7.36
C PRO A 98 -12.63 22.82 7.72
N THR A 99 -13.65 23.65 7.44
CA THR A 99 -15.06 23.31 7.67
C THR A 99 -15.73 22.65 6.47
N LYS A 100 -15.01 22.44 5.37
CA LYS A 100 -15.52 21.81 4.15
C LYS A 100 -14.86 20.47 3.91
N LEU A 101 -15.62 19.58 3.30
CA LEU A 101 -15.15 18.29 2.81
C LEU A 101 -14.80 18.42 1.32
N TYR A 102 -13.58 18.04 0.98
CA TYR A 102 -13.07 18.08 -0.39
C TYR A 102 -13.01 16.68 -0.99
N ARG A 103 -12.89 16.59 -2.32
CA ARG A 103 -12.71 15.31 -3.01
C ARG A 103 -11.23 15.13 -3.33
N GLY A 104 -10.65 14.01 -2.91
CA GLY A 104 -9.32 13.59 -3.35
C GLY A 104 -9.38 12.92 -4.72
N SER A 105 -8.28 12.95 -5.46
CA SER A 105 -8.11 12.21 -6.71
C SER A 105 -7.11 11.07 -6.54
N VAL A 106 -7.16 10.08 -7.43
CA VAL A 106 -6.26 8.93 -7.42
C VAL A 106 -5.63 8.76 -8.78
N ALA A 107 -4.30 8.84 -8.84
CA ALA A 107 -3.52 8.49 -10.01
C ALA A 107 -2.89 7.10 -9.80
N PRO A 108 -2.87 6.22 -10.83
CA PRO A 108 -2.12 4.98 -10.74
C PRO A 108 -0.63 5.30 -10.59
N ALA A 109 0.03 4.72 -9.57
CA ALA A 109 1.47 4.81 -9.45
C ALA A 109 2.09 3.61 -10.17
N ILE A 110 3.19 3.84 -10.89
CA ILE A 110 3.64 2.92 -11.94
C ILE A 110 4.41 1.72 -11.37
N LEU A 111 3.64 0.77 -10.87
CA LEU A 111 4.11 -0.57 -10.54
C LEU A 111 3.15 -1.54 -11.21
N GLY A 112 3.55 -2.08 -12.37
CA GLY A 112 2.76 -3.06 -13.13
C GLY A 112 2.67 -4.44 -12.47
N LEU A 113 2.99 -4.54 -11.17
CA LEU A 113 3.00 -5.76 -10.38
C LEU A 113 2.43 -5.46 -8.99
N PRO A 114 1.57 -6.34 -8.45
CA PRO A 114 1.16 -6.27 -7.06
C PRO A 114 2.35 -6.30 -6.11
N CYS A 115 2.36 -5.43 -5.11
CA CYS A 115 3.44 -5.36 -4.12
C CYS A 115 2.97 -4.82 -2.78
N GLU A 116 3.82 -4.94 -1.75
CA GLU A 116 3.65 -4.35 -0.43
C GLU A 116 5.04 -4.06 0.17
N LEU A 117 5.10 -3.53 1.38
CA LEU A 117 6.31 -3.08 2.08
C LEU A 117 7.10 -2.06 1.23
N PRO A 118 6.46 -0.98 0.75
CA PRO A 118 7.14 0.04 -0.02
C PRO A 118 8.23 0.71 0.84
N ARG A 119 9.33 1.05 0.19
CA ARG A 119 10.48 1.75 0.78
C ARG A 119 10.98 2.77 -0.23
N VAL A 120 11.26 3.97 0.26
CA VAL A 120 12.02 4.99 -0.46
C VAL A 120 13.37 5.19 0.22
N SER A 121 14.34 5.76 -0.49
CA SER A 121 15.60 6.13 0.16
C SER A 121 15.32 7.17 1.24
N LYS A 122 15.88 7.00 2.45
CA LYS A 122 15.69 7.91 3.57
C LYS A 122 15.92 9.41 3.21
N PRO A 123 16.94 9.78 2.43
CA PRO A 123 17.14 11.18 2.03
C PRO A 123 16.02 11.74 1.13
N ALA A 124 15.26 10.89 0.46
CA ALA A 124 14.15 11.26 -0.41
C ALA A 124 12.78 11.09 0.28
N SER A 125 12.76 10.87 1.60
CA SER A 125 11.53 10.84 2.37
C SER A 125 10.93 12.24 2.44
N MET A 126 9.63 12.34 2.17
CA MET A 126 8.91 13.62 2.06
C MET A 126 9.41 14.55 0.94
N ASP A 127 10.18 14.03 -0.02
CA ASP A 127 10.68 14.78 -1.17
C ASP A 127 9.77 14.55 -2.40
N PRO A 128 9.22 15.60 -3.03
CA PRO A 128 8.46 15.48 -4.28
C PRO A 128 9.27 14.94 -5.46
N ASP A 129 10.60 15.08 -5.45
CA ASP A 129 11.47 14.68 -6.54
C ASP A 129 12.00 13.24 -6.41
N TYR A 130 11.49 12.47 -5.43
CA TYR A 130 11.88 11.08 -5.27
C TYR A 130 11.47 10.26 -6.52
N ARG A 131 12.41 9.48 -7.05
CA ARG A 131 12.25 8.76 -8.32
C ARG A 131 12.01 7.26 -8.16
N TYR A 132 12.60 6.67 -7.12
CA TYR A 132 12.65 5.22 -6.97
C TYR A 132 11.88 4.75 -5.75
N THR A 133 11.05 3.72 -5.94
CA THR A 133 10.42 2.97 -4.86
C THR A 133 10.86 1.52 -4.92
N TYR A 134 11.20 0.97 -3.77
CA TYR A 134 11.49 -0.43 -3.59
C TYR A 134 10.29 -1.08 -2.90
N ALA A 135 9.93 -2.30 -3.28
CA ALA A 135 8.81 -3.02 -2.67
C ALA A 135 9.01 -4.53 -2.78
N MET A 136 8.20 -5.28 -2.04
CA MET A 136 8.16 -6.74 -2.10
C MET A 136 6.98 -7.16 -2.97
N SER A 137 7.19 -8.11 -3.88
CA SER A 137 6.16 -8.67 -4.74
C SER A 137 6.13 -10.20 -4.67
N GLY A 138 5.17 -10.81 -5.35
CA GLY A 138 4.91 -12.24 -5.28
C GLY A 138 4.40 -12.66 -3.90
N ILE A 139 3.59 -11.81 -3.26
CA ILE A 139 3.05 -12.09 -1.92
C ILE A 139 2.04 -13.24 -2.02
N GLY A 140 2.35 -14.34 -1.32
CA GLY A 140 1.57 -15.58 -1.41
C GLY A 140 1.76 -16.33 -2.73
N ALA A 141 2.77 -16.00 -3.52
CA ALA A 141 3.20 -16.84 -4.64
C ALA A 141 4.00 -18.03 -4.10
N SER A 142 3.87 -19.19 -4.76
CA SER A 142 4.70 -20.36 -4.46
C SER A 142 6.16 -20.07 -4.83
N SER A 143 7.11 -20.18 -3.89
CA SER A 143 8.52 -20.26 -4.25
C SER A 143 8.85 -21.65 -4.79
N SER A 144 9.83 -21.75 -5.69
CA SER A 144 10.19 -23.03 -6.32
C SER A 144 10.75 -24.02 -5.29
N GLY A 145 9.95 -24.99 -4.85
CA GLY A 145 10.36 -26.00 -3.85
C GLY A 145 9.73 -25.83 -2.47
N MET A 146 8.95 -24.77 -2.23
CA MET A 146 8.04 -24.70 -1.08
C MET A 146 6.65 -25.15 -1.52
N GLU A 147 6.29 -26.38 -1.16
CA GLU A 147 4.90 -26.83 -1.25
C GLU A 147 4.07 -26.17 -0.14
N ALA A 148 2.80 -25.90 -0.45
CA ALA A 148 1.91 -25.20 0.48
C ALA A 148 1.76 -25.97 1.80
N PHE A 149 1.73 -25.24 2.93
CA PHE A 149 1.66 -25.85 4.26
C PHE A 149 0.22 -26.22 4.61
N SER A 150 0.00 -27.44 5.10
CA SER A 150 -1.31 -27.82 5.63
C SER A 150 -1.39 -27.44 7.12
N ILE A 151 -2.37 -26.61 7.48
CA ILE A 151 -2.69 -26.28 8.87
C ILE A 151 -3.97 -27.03 9.26
N GLY A 152 -3.96 -27.64 10.45
CA GLY A 152 -5.14 -28.27 11.04
C GLY A 152 -6.15 -27.22 11.49
N ARG A 153 -7.43 -27.40 11.12
CA ARG A 153 -8.51 -26.53 11.58
C ARG A 153 -8.99 -26.94 12.97
N PHE A 154 -9.51 -25.98 13.76
CA PHE A 154 -10.38 -26.30 14.90
C PHE A 154 -11.74 -26.78 14.34
N GLY A 155 -11.80 -28.04 13.91
CA GLY A 155 -12.92 -28.68 13.20
C GLY A 155 -12.45 -29.66 12.11
N ASN A 156 -13.35 -30.47 11.55
CA ASN A 156 -13.00 -31.55 10.61
C ASN A 156 -12.28 -31.01 9.35
N GLY A 157 -10.99 -31.32 9.24
CA GLY A 157 -10.24 -31.26 7.97
C GLY A 157 -8.93 -30.49 8.02
N TRP A 158 -8.12 -30.72 6.99
CA TRP A 158 -6.91 -29.97 6.70
C TRP A 158 -7.22 -28.84 5.74
N VAL A 159 -6.60 -27.68 5.93
CA VAL A 159 -6.58 -26.63 4.90
C VAL A 159 -5.16 -26.34 4.50
N THR A 160 -4.93 -26.32 3.19
CA THR A 160 -3.70 -25.84 2.60
C THR A 160 -3.67 -24.32 2.70
N VAL A 161 -2.75 -23.79 3.49
CA VAL A 161 -2.45 -22.36 3.52
C VAL A 161 -1.24 -22.09 2.64
N HIS A 162 -1.31 -20.99 1.89
CA HIS A 162 -0.13 -20.47 1.24
C HIS A 162 0.70 -19.74 2.30
N PRO A 163 1.98 -20.09 2.50
CA PRO A 163 2.84 -19.25 3.34
C PRO A 163 2.87 -17.84 2.74
N THR A 164 2.85 -16.80 3.57
CA THR A 164 3.18 -15.44 3.12
C THR A 164 4.67 -15.42 2.76
N ILE A 165 4.99 -15.91 1.56
CA ILE A 165 6.32 -15.80 0.99
C ILE A 165 6.32 -14.55 0.13
N TYR A 166 7.33 -13.70 0.35
CA TYR A 166 7.66 -12.63 -0.55
C TYR A 166 8.58 -13.20 -1.63
N GLY A 167 8.02 -13.41 -2.82
CA GLY A 167 8.71 -14.07 -3.92
C GLY A 167 9.75 -13.19 -4.61
N SER A 168 9.66 -11.85 -4.55
CA SER A 168 10.60 -10.97 -5.26
C SER A 168 10.77 -9.59 -4.63
N LEU A 169 11.94 -8.99 -4.85
CA LEU A 169 12.22 -7.58 -4.62
C LEU A 169 12.01 -6.80 -5.92
N ILE A 170 11.29 -5.68 -5.84
CA ILE A 170 11.10 -4.75 -6.95
C ILE A 170 11.82 -3.44 -6.65
N LYS A 171 12.44 -2.87 -7.68
CA LYS A 171 12.78 -1.44 -7.77
C LYS A 171 12.00 -0.84 -8.94
N SER A 172 11.08 0.09 -8.68
CA SER A 172 10.35 0.84 -9.71
C SER A 172 10.86 2.27 -9.82
N ASP A 173 10.95 2.74 -11.06
CA ASP A 173 11.18 4.13 -11.44
C ASP A 173 9.84 4.79 -11.77
N TRP A 174 9.39 5.71 -10.93
CA TRP A 174 8.08 6.33 -11.02
C TRP A 174 7.94 7.28 -12.21
N ASN A 175 9.05 7.80 -12.73
CA ASN A 175 9.01 8.72 -13.85
C ASN A 175 8.87 7.98 -15.18
N THR A 176 9.49 6.80 -15.29
CA THR A 176 9.52 6.01 -16.52
C THR A 176 8.52 4.86 -16.53
N GLY A 177 8.09 4.42 -15.36
CA GLY A 177 7.25 3.26 -15.18
C GLY A 177 7.96 1.91 -15.33
N LEU A 178 9.27 1.94 -15.57
CA LEU A 178 10.07 0.74 -15.68
C LEU A 178 10.41 0.21 -14.29
N PHE A 179 10.45 -1.11 -14.16
CA PHE A 179 10.85 -1.77 -12.93
C PHE A 179 11.91 -2.84 -13.19
N LYS A 180 12.72 -3.07 -12.15
CA LYS A 180 13.61 -4.22 -12.07
C LYS A 180 13.08 -5.16 -11.00
N LEU A 181 13.02 -6.44 -11.33
CA LEU A 181 12.62 -7.51 -10.44
C LEU A 181 13.85 -8.35 -10.12
N TRP A 182 14.06 -8.64 -8.83
CA TRP A 182 15.00 -9.65 -8.38
C TRP A 182 14.24 -10.74 -7.64
N THR A 183 14.49 -11.98 -8.04
CA THR A 183 13.89 -13.18 -7.45
C THR A 183 15.03 -14.04 -6.91
N PRO A 184 14.97 -14.48 -5.65
CA PRO A 184 15.98 -15.37 -5.09
C PRO A 184 15.95 -16.74 -5.78
N SER A 185 17.09 -17.41 -5.81
CA SER A 185 17.25 -18.74 -6.44
C SER A 185 16.85 -19.87 -5.49
N ASN A 186 16.65 -21.08 -6.03
CA ASN A 186 16.54 -22.32 -5.25
C ASN A 186 15.40 -22.38 -4.20
N GLY A 187 14.30 -21.67 -4.43
CA GLY A 187 13.12 -21.72 -3.55
C GLY A 187 13.19 -20.86 -2.30
N GLU A 188 14.26 -20.09 -2.14
CA GLU A 188 14.44 -19.12 -1.06
C GLU A 188 13.35 -18.04 -1.09
N SER A 189 13.05 -17.46 0.07
CA SER A 189 12.19 -16.28 0.19
C SER A 189 13.03 -15.02 0.18
N CYS A 190 12.43 -13.89 -0.22
CA CYS A 190 13.13 -12.61 -0.14
C CYS A 190 13.38 -12.22 1.33
N PRO A 191 14.53 -11.59 1.64
CA PRO A 191 14.80 -11.12 2.99
C PRO A 191 13.77 -10.07 3.40
N VAL A 192 13.09 -10.32 4.50
CA VAL A 192 12.21 -9.34 5.16
C VAL A 192 13.02 -8.66 6.27
N GLY A 193 13.15 -7.34 6.18
CA GLY A 193 13.80 -6.56 7.25
C GLY A 193 12.93 -6.58 8.51
N ALA A 194 13.54 -6.89 9.65
CA ALA A 194 12.94 -6.83 10.98
C ALA A 194 12.59 -5.39 11.38
#